data_AF-M5P3N5-F1
#
_entry.id   AF-M5P3N5-F1
#
_cell.length_a   1.000
_cell.length_b   1.000
_cell.length_c   1.000
_cell.angle_alpha   90.00
_cell.angle_beta   90.00
_cell.angle_gamma   90.00
#
_symmetry.space_group_name_H-M   'P 1'
#
loop_
_entity.id
_entity.type
_entity.pdbx_description
1 polymer ?
#
loop_
_entity_poly.entity_id
_entity_poly.type
_entity_poly.pdbx_seq_one_letter_code
_entity_poly.pdbx_strand_id
1 'polypeptide(L)'
;MLVTTQSKRTFDENGVFYNSIGEYPNAMKELGRNMNVPVIDLNRKSIAYYNAIGVEATKQVFMFLKPGESPNYPDGVEERVHFQEYGANPEKQKSMIVI
;
A
#
# COMPACT_ATOMS: atom_id res chain seq x y z
N MET A 1 13.67 3.85 -14.20
CA MET A 1 13.45 3.59 -12.77
C MET A 1 12.24 2.69 -12.62
N LEU A 2 12.31 1.67 -11.76
CA LEU A 2 11.20 0.77 -11.44
C LEU A 2 10.68 1.07 -10.03
N VAL A 3 9.41 0.72 -9.78
CA VAL A 3 8.77 0.86 -8.46
C VAL A 3 8.02 -0.43 -8.19
N THR A 4 8.41 -1.16 -7.13
CA THR A 4 7.74 -2.41 -6.76
C THR A 4 6.27 -2.14 -6.43
N THR A 5 5.38 -3.10 -6.67
CA THR A 5 3.99 -3.00 -6.21
C THR A 5 3.92 -2.77 -4.70
N GLN A 6 3.11 -1.80 -4.28
CA GLN A 6 2.79 -1.56 -2.87
C GLN A 6 2.14 -2.79 -2.23
N SER A 7 2.27 -2.94 -0.90
CA SER A 7 1.55 -4.00 -0.19
C SER A 7 0.05 -3.70 -0.09
N LYS A 8 -0.76 -4.76 -0.03
CA LYS A 8 -2.19 -4.69 0.29
C LYS A 8 -2.37 -4.47 1.80
N ARG A 9 -3.60 -4.17 2.22
CA ARG A 9 -4.00 -4.16 3.64
C ARG A 9 -4.17 -5.58 4.18
N THR A 10 -3.09 -6.36 4.18
CA THR A 10 -3.03 -7.74 4.68
C THR A 10 -2.12 -7.79 5.90
N PHE A 11 -2.60 -8.39 6.98
CA PHE A 11 -1.91 -8.50 8.25
C PHE A 11 -2.26 -9.83 8.91
N ASP A 12 -1.40 -10.29 9.82
CA ASP A 12 -1.59 -11.52 10.57
C ASP A 12 -2.57 -11.35 11.76
N GLU A 13 -2.73 -12.39 12.58
CA GLU A 13 -3.60 -12.37 13.77
C GLU A 13 -3.17 -11.33 14.83
N ASN A 14 -1.91 -10.89 14.82
CA ASN A 14 -1.38 -9.88 15.72
C ASN A 14 -1.47 -8.46 15.14
N GLY A 15 -2.04 -8.30 13.94
CA GLY A 15 -2.13 -7.02 13.26
C GLY A 15 -0.84 -6.58 12.57
N VAL A 16 0.12 -7.48 12.38
CA VAL A 16 1.40 -7.19 11.71
C VAL A 16 1.25 -7.35 10.21
N PHE A 17 1.49 -6.27 9.47
CA PHE A 17 1.48 -6.24 8.01
C PHE A 17 2.70 -6.94 7.43
N TYR A 18 2.49 -7.71 6.38
CA TYR A 18 3.53 -8.47 5.67
C TYR A 18 3.37 -8.34 4.14
N ASN A 19 4.34 -8.86 3.39
CA ASN A 19 4.25 -8.88 1.92
C ASN A 19 3.22 -9.92 1.47
N SER A 20 2.04 -9.46 1.09
CA SER A 20 0.99 -10.32 0.53
C SER A 20 0.93 -10.31 -1.00
N ILE A 21 1.91 -9.70 -1.68
CA ILE A 21 2.02 -9.67 -3.14
C ILE A 21 2.82 -10.88 -3.66
N GLY A 22 3.45 -11.66 -2.77
CA GLY A 22 4.30 -12.79 -3.15
C GLY A 22 5.61 -12.32 -3.75
N GLU A 23 6.10 -13.02 -4.78
CA GLU A 23 7.45 -12.83 -5.31
C GLU A 23 7.62 -11.64 -6.28
N TYR A 24 6.54 -10.98 -6.73
CA TYR A 24 6.66 -9.89 -7.71
C TYR A 24 7.58 -8.74 -7.29
N PRO A 25 7.58 -8.24 -6.04
CA PRO A 25 8.53 -7.22 -5.59
C PRO A 25 9.99 -7.69 -5.69
N ASN A 26 10.25 -8.97 -5.39
CA ASN A 26 11.59 -9.55 -5.50
C ASN A 26 12.02 -9.69 -6.97
N ALA A 27 11.13 -10.19 -7.83
CA ALA A 27 11.37 -10.29 -9.26
C ALA A 27 11.67 -8.91 -9.89
N MET A 28 10.96 -7.85 -9.47
CA MET A 28 11.23 -6.50 -9.97
C MET A 28 12.56 -5.93 -9.47
N LYS A 29 12.94 -6.21 -8.22
CA LYS A 29 14.27 -5.86 -7.69
C LYS A 29 15.39 -6.58 -8.44
N GLU A 30 15.19 -7.86 -8.77
CA GLU A 30 16.12 -8.63 -9.58
C GLU A 30 16.25 -8.06 -10.99
N LEU A 31 15.12 -7.76 -11.65
CA LEU A 31 15.12 -7.11 -12.95
C LEU A 31 15.89 -5.78 -12.94
N GLY A 32 15.69 -4.95 -11.92
CA GLY A 32 16.41 -3.68 -11.77
C GLY A 32 17.92 -3.86 -11.63
N ARG A 33 18.38 -4.88 -10.87
CA ARG A 33 19.80 -5.23 -10.81
C ARG A 33 20.33 -5.67 -12.17
N ASN A 34 19.62 -6.57 -12.85
CA ASN A 34 20.06 -7.12 -14.14
C ASN A 34 20.13 -6.05 -15.25
N MET A 35 19.22 -5.08 -15.22
CA MET A 35 19.16 -4.01 -16.22
C MET A 35 19.93 -2.74 -15.81
N ASN A 36 20.57 -2.73 -14.64
CA ASN A 36 21.19 -1.52 -14.06
C ASN A 36 20.21 -0.33 -13.99
N VAL A 37 18.97 -0.59 -13.57
CA VAL A 37 17.92 0.42 -13.41
C VAL A 37 17.60 0.61 -11.92
N PRO A 38 17.58 1.85 -11.40
CA PRO A 38 17.18 2.11 -10.02
C PRO A 38 15.78 1.58 -9.70
N VAL A 39 15.62 0.98 -8.52
CA VAL A 39 14.34 0.43 -8.03
C VAL A 39 13.96 1.08 -6.71
N ILE A 40 12.75 1.63 -6.62
CA ILE A 40 12.13 2.05 -5.37
C ILE A 40 11.36 0.86 -4.80
N ASP A 41 11.78 0.36 -3.62
CA ASP A 41 11.08 -0.71 -2.89
C ASP A 41 9.88 -0.15 -2.10
N LEU A 42 8.85 0.24 -2.84
CA LEU A 42 7.58 0.71 -2.30
C LEU A 42 6.84 -0.38 -1.51
N ASN A 43 7.07 -1.67 -1.81
CA ASN A 43 6.49 -2.78 -1.07
C ASN A 43 6.96 -2.76 0.38
N ARG A 44 8.27 -2.76 0.62
CA ARG A 44 8.86 -2.69 1.95
C ARG A 44 8.45 -1.41 2.69
N LYS A 45 8.47 -0.28 1.99
CA LYS A 45 8.12 1.03 2.53
C LYS A 45 6.65 1.12 2.97
N SER A 46 5.73 0.61 2.15
CA SER A 46 4.29 0.56 2.51
C SER A 46 4.02 -0.36 3.71
N ILE A 47 4.67 -1.53 3.79
CA ILE A 47 4.55 -2.42 4.96
C ILE A 47 5.02 -1.71 6.24
N ALA A 48 6.17 -1.03 6.19
CA ALA A 48 6.69 -0.28 7.33
C ALA A 48 5.71 0.82 7.79
N TYR A 49 5.14 1.56 6.84
CA TYR A 49 4.16 2.59 7.11
C TYR A 49 2.87 2.02 7.72
N TYR A 50 2.31 0.94 7.16
CA TYR A 50 1.09 0.32 7.70
C TYR A 50 1.29 -0.22 9.12
N ASN A 51 2.45 -0.83 9.40
CA ASN A 51 2.81 -1.26 10.75
C ASN A 51 2.98 -0.07 11.71
N ALA A 52 3.47 1.08 11.24
CA ALA A 52 3.62 2.27 12.06
C ALA A 52 2.27 2.93 12.45
N ILE A 53 1.30 2.96 11.52
CA ILE A 53 -0.01 3.58 11.78
C ILE A 53 -1.04 2.61 12.36
N GLY A 54 -0.85 1.31 12.16
CA GLY A 54 -1.70 0.24 12.71
C GLY A 54 -2.97 -0.05 11.90
N VAL A 55 -3.58 -1.18 12.23
CA VAL A 55 -4.73 -1.77 11.49
C VAL A 55 -5.88 -0.79 11.33
N GLU A 56 -6.33 -0.11 12.39
CA GLU A 56 -7.52 0.75 12.27
C GLU A 56 -7.24 2.01 11.43
N ALA A 57 -6.10 2.68 11.67
CA ALA A 57 -5.74 3.89 10.92
C ALA A 57 -5.56 3.61 9.42
N THR A 58 -5.10 2.41 9.02
CA THR A 58 -5.01 2.05 7.60
C THR A 58 -6.35 2.07 6.88
N LYS A 59 -7.52 2.02 7.54
CA LYS A 59 -8.81 2.17 6.85
C LYS A 59 -8.94 3.53 6.16
N GLN A 60 -8.31 4.59 6.68
CA GLN A 60 -8.28 5.90 6.01
C GLN A 60 -7.38 5.92 4.76
N VAL A 61 -6.50 4.94 4.61
CA VAL A 61 -5.60 4.84 3.46
C VAL A 61 -6.25 4.08 2.31
N PHE A 62 -6.99 3.02 2.63
CA PHE A 62 -7.65 2.14 1.65
C PHE A 62 -9.12 2.51 1.42
N MET A 63 -9.75 1.92 0.41
CA MET A 63 -11.17 2.08 0.08
C MET A 63 -12.07 1.46 1.16
N PHE A 64 -12.16 2.12 2.31
CA PHE A 64 -13.14 1.86 3.37
C PHE A 64 -14.08 3.05 3.44
N LEU A 65 -15.16 2.97 2.65
CA LEU A 65 -16.17 4.00 2.54
C LEU A 65 -17.47 3.52 3.17
N LYS A 66 -18.14 4.42 3.90
CA LYS A 66 -19.50 4.19 4.40
C LYS A 66 -20.52 4.43 3.28
N PRO A 67 -21.75 3.90 3.41
CA PRO A 67 -22.85 4.24 2.52
C PRO A 67 -23.02 5.76 2.38
N GLY A 68 -23.16 6.22 1.13
CA GLY A 68 -23.33 7.64 0.80
C GLY A 68 -22.05 8.49 0.73
N GLU A 69 -20.86 7.96 1.03
CA GLU A 69 -19.60 8.72 0.95
C GLU A 69 -19.09 8.89 -0.49
N SER A 70 -19.49 8.02 -1.42
CA SER A 70 -19.11 8.12 -2.83
C SER A 70 -20.27 7.71 -3.74
N PRO A 71 -20.54 8.44 -4.84
CA PRO A 71 -21.56 8.03 -5.82
C PRO A 71 -21.21 6.73 -6.55
N ASN A 72 -19.93 6.35 -6.58
CA ASN A 72 -19.47 5.09 -7.20
C ASN A 72 -19.68 3.88 -6.27
N TYR A 73 -19.88 4.12 -4.97
CA TYR A 73 -20.08 3.10 -3.94
C TYR A 73 -21.25 3.52 -3.03
N PRO A 74 -22.49 3.54 -3.55
CA PRO A 74 -23.65 4.05 -2.81
C PRO A 74 -23.89 3.30 -1.49
N ASP A 75 -23.62 1.99 -1.47
CA ASP A 75 -23.73 1.13 -0.28
C ASP A 75 -22.43 1.07 0.55
N GLY A 76 -21.43 1.89 0.21
CA GLY A 76 -20.09 1.81 0.79
C GLY A 76 -19.23 0.71 0.18
N VAL A 77 -17.99 0.59 0.68
CA VAL A 77 -17.05 -0.47 0.28
C VAL A 77 -16.04 -0.70 1.39
N GLU A 78 -15.65 -1.95 1.61
CA GLU A 78 -14.54 -2.32 2.48
C GLU A 78 -13.51 -3.13 1.70
N GLU A 79 -12.63 -2.43 0.97
CA GLU A 79 -11.61 -3.04 0.14
C GLU A 79 -10.20 -2.79 0.66
N ARG A 80 -9.33 -3.79 0.48
CA ARG A 80 -7.98 -3.86 1.04
C ARG A 80 -6.86 -3.65 0.02
N VAL A 81 -7.19 -3.26 -1.21
CA VAL A 81 -6.23 -3.17 -2.34
C VAL A 81 -6.06 -1.74 -2.82
N HIS A 82 -7.16 -1.06 -3.12
CA HIS A 82 -7.15 0.28 -3.67
C HIS A 82 -7.08 1.34 -2.57
N PHE A 83 -6.32 2.41 -2.82
CA PHE A 83 -6.32 3.59 -1.97
C PHE A 83 -7.55 4.44 -2.23
N GLN A 84 -8.06 5.05 -1.16
CA GLN A 84 -8.94 6.19 -1.28
C GLN A 84 -8.13 7.48 -1.48
N GLU A 85 -8.79 8.61 -1.71
CA GLU A 85 -8.14 9.90 -1.99
C GLU A 85 -7.05 10.25 -0.96
N TYR A 86 -7.34 10.05 0.33
CA TYR A 86 -6.36 10.29 1.39
C TYR A 86 -5.07 9.47 1.23
N GLY A 87 -5.18 8.17 0.91
CA GLY A 87 -4.03 7.29 0.68
C GLY A 87 -3.31 7.54 -0.65
N ALA A 88 -4.03 8.06 -1.65
CA ALA A 88 -3.47 8.46 -2.93
C ALA A 88 -2.79 9.84 -2.91
N ASN A 89 -3.06 10.66 -1.87
CA ASN A 89 -2.54 12.01 -1.77
C ASN A 89 -1.00 12.05 -1.78
N PRO A 90 -0.35 12.78 -2.70
CA PRO A 90 1.11 12.83 -2.81
C PRO A 90 1.82 13.27 -1.53
N GLU A 91 1.26 14.21 -0.76
CA GLU A 91 1.86 14.66 0.51
C GLU A 91 1.84 13.56 1.58
N LYS A 92 0.82 12.70 1.57
CA LYS A 92 0.74 11.52 2.45
C LYS A 92 1.59 10.37 1.94
N GLN A 93 1.75 10.24 0.62
CA GLN A 93 2.66 9.25 0.05
C GLN A 93 4.13 9.61 0.27
N LYS A 94 4.49 10.89 0.40
CA LYS A 94 5.86 11.30 0.78
C LYS A 94 6.27 10.70 2.12
N SER A 95 5.40 10.66 3.13
CA SER A 95 5.71 9.97 4.40
C SER A 95 5.90 8.45 4.26
N MET A 96 5.36 7.85 3.19
CA MET A 96 5.56 6.45 2.86
C MET A 96 6.86 6.23 2.05
N ILE A 97 7.27 7.21 1.24
CA ILE A 97 8.43 7.13 0.35
C ILE A 97 9.72 7.63 1.00
N VAL A 98 9.64 8.57 1.95
CA VAL A 98 10.79 9.19 2.65
C VAL A 98 11.00 8.52 4.01
N ILE A 99 11.85 7.48 4.00
CA ILE A 99 12.61 6.92 5.13
C ILE A 99 13.92 6.39 4.57
#